data_AF-A0AAJ0L6X5-F1
#
_entry.id   AF-A0AAJ0L6X5-F1
#
_cell.length_a   1.000
_cell.length_b   1.000
_cell.length_c   1.000
_cell.angle_alpha   90.00
_cell.angle_beta   90.00
_cell.angle_gamma   90.00
#
_symmetry.space_group_name_H-M   'P 1'
#
loop_
_entity.id
_entity.type
_entity.pdbx_description
1 polymer ?
#
loop_
_entity_poly.entity_id
_entity_poly.type
_entity_poly.pdbx_seq_one_letter_code
_entity_poly.pdbx_strand_id
1 'polypeptide(L)'
;MVIDGIPIGDSLLERFQFDLLNMRSFSASRTANRIVQLFGRINRGRSDFGAFLITGRKLNSWLNTDKNVALLPPLLQNQILLGRHVQEGMDVSTTVKVQELLSKVLLSRPRDQKWLNYYSDFLEASEIDADITDRARKMEARNLAAAAAEAQFAKYAWEGDYESARDALDSIVAETARADEKLAGWHNLWIGACLHKEGDIDEGRFYYARARGQLGYNLIVYTGPIGRENDVEIIRSRIVESLNQIVSLAHEGYNRQLNKIRSALAPLDGASPRQMEEAARYLGELLGFESTRPDNDLGTGPDVLWADPGQDVVLGLELKTDKNEESQYNKEDIGQCLNHLEWMNDKIIGKDSLGVLLIGEPTTVSAKASPNKSIFYASSNALSQIRDELIGLVEDIHKMIPLQRLDALETSTRAGWDLRDISERLLTERFV
;
A
#
# COMPACT_ATOMS: atom_id res chain seq x y z
N MET A 1 29.61 0.06 -36.03
CA MET A 1 29.14 -0.13 -34.64
C MET A 1 28.52 -1.51 -34.52
N VAL A 2 28.82 -2.22 -33.44
CA VAL A 2 28.19 -3.51 -33.13
C VAL A 2 27.09 -3.26 -32.12
N ILE A 3 25.90 -3.82 -32.35
CA ILE A 3 24.74 -3.69 -31.49
C ILE A 3 24.33 -5.09 -31.02
N ASP A 4 24.39 -5.29 -29.71
CA ASP A 4 23.91 -6.50 -29.06
C ASP A 4 22.76 -6.17 -28.10
N GLY A 5 21.74 -7.03 -28.09
CA GLY A 5 20.52 -6.83 -27.32
C GLY A 5 19.56 -5.76 -27.87
N ILE A 6 18.35 -5.76 -27.31
CA ILE A 6 17.30 -4.77 -27.58
C ILE A 6 17.32 -3.76 -26.41
N PRO A 7 17.17 -2.44 -26.64
CA PRO A 7 17.18 -1.45 -25.57
C PRO A 7 15.88 -1.49 -24.75
N ILE A 8 15.76 -2.51 -23.89
CA ILE A 8 14.68 -2.67 -22.89
C ILE A 8 14.97 -1.78 -21.68
N GLY A 9 13.90 -1.33 -21.02
CA GLY A 9 13.89 -0.24 -20.06
C GLY A 9 14.96 -0.20 -18.97
N ASP A 10 15.41 1.03 -18.67
CA ASP A 10 16.42 1.33 -17.65
C ASP A 10 15.82 1.36 -16.23
N SER A 11 14.49 1.53 -16.10
CA SER A 11 13.82 1.66 -14.80
C SER A 11 13.06 0.40 -14.39
N LEU A 12 12.88 0.22 -13.08
CA LEU A 12 12.08 -0.88 -12.52
C LEU A 12 10.63 -0.86 -13.02
N LEU A 13 10.05 0.33 -13.23
CA LEU A 13 8.71 0.49 -13.78
C LEU A 13 8.62 -0.02 -15.22
N GLU A 14 9.59 0.35 -16.07
CA GLU A 14 9.61 -0.11 -17.47
C GLU A 14 9.80 -1.64 -17.54
N ARG A 15 10.65 -2.20 -16.67
CA ARG A 15 10.82 -3.66 -16.57
C ARG A 15 9.55 -4.35 -16.11
N PHE A 16 8.84 -3.80 -15.13
CA PHE A 16 7.56 -4.34 -14.68
C PHE A 16 6.51 -4.36 -15.80
N GLN A 17 6.35 -3.24 -16.51
CA GLN A 17 5.42 -3.11 -17.64
C GLN A 17 5.78 -4.09 -18.78
N PHE A 18 7.07 -4.27 -19.06
CA PHE A 18 7.53 -5.11 -20.17
C PHE A 18 7.56 -6.60 -19.83
N ASP A 19 8.25 -6.97 -18.74
CA ASP A 19 8.51 -8.36 -18.37
C ASP A 19 7.29 -9.02 -17.72
N LEU A 20 6.56 -8.31 -16.85
CA LEU A 20 5.46 -8.89 -16.08
C LEU A 20 4.09 -8.66 -16.74
N LEU A 21 3.83 -7.43 -17.19
CA LEU A 21 2.53 -7.03 -17.76
C LEU A 21 2.41 -7.24 -19.28
N ASN A 22 3.51 -7.60 -19.96
CA ASN A 22 3.57 -7.83 -21.40
C ASN A 22 3.06 -6.66 -22.26
N MET A 23 3.32 -5.40 -21.85
CA MET A 23 2.94 -4.19 -22.58
C MET A 23 3.86 -3.91 -23.79
N ARG A 24 3.95 -4.87 -24.73
CA ARG A 24 4.94 -4.87 -25.81
C ARG A 24 4.69 -3.82 -26.89
N SER A 25 3.44 -3.54 -27.23
CA SER A 25 3.04 -2.52 -28.23
C SER A 25 3.42 -1.11 -27.79
N PHE A 26 3.05 -0.71 -26.58
CA PHE A 26 3.48 0.54 -25.97
C PHE A 26 5.02 0.67 -25.95
N SER A 27 5.71 -0.40 -25.56
CA SER A 27 7.18 -0.41 -25.54
C SER A 27 7.83 -0.28 -26.92
N ALA A 28 7.17 -0.73 -27.99
CA ALA A 28 7.73 -0.75 -29.34
C ALA A 28 8.01 0.66 -29.87
N SER A 29 7.15 1.64 -29.60
CA SER A 29 7.38 3.03 -30.00
C SER A 29 8.57 3.64 -29.26
N ARG A 30 8.72 3.34 -27.97
CA ARG A 30 9.87 3.79 -27.16
C ARG A 30 11.16 3.11 -27.63
N THR A 31 11.12 1.81 -27.93
CA THR A 31 12.24 1.08 -28.51
C THR A 31 12.63 1.64 -29.88
N ALA A 32 11.66 1.96 -30.75
CA ALA A 32 11.89 2.59 -32.05
C ALA A 32 12.64 3.92 -31.88
N ASN A 33 12.18 4.80 -30.99
CA ASN A 33 12.87 6.06 -30.68
C ASN A 33 14.31 5.86 -30.19
N ARG A 34 14.56 4.88 -29.32
CA ARG A 34 15.92 4.55 -28.85
C ARG A 34 16.79 4.01 -29.99
N ILE A 35 16.24 3.21 -30.90
CA ILE A 35 16.94 2.73 -32.10
C ILE A 35 17.29 3.92 -33.01
N VAL A 36 16.37 4.85 -33.25
CA VAL A 36 16.64 6.07 -34.04
C VAL A 36 17.79 6.87 -33.42
N GLN A 37 17.75 7.10 -32.11
CA GLN A 37 18.82 7.79 -31.39
C GLN A 37 20.16 7.05 -31.50
N LEU A 38 20.16 5.72 -31.39
CA LEU A 38 21.34 4.88 -31.54
C LEU A 38 21.94 5.00 -32.94
N PHE A 39 21.13 4.94 -33.99
CA PHE A 39 21.58 5.08 -35.37
C PHE A 39 22.09 6.50 -35.66
N GLY A 40 21.51 7.52 -35.05
CA GLY A 40 21.98 8.90 -35.10
C GLY A 40 23.37 9.14 -34.47
N ARG A 41 23.90 8.20 -33.68
CA ARG A 41 25.23 8.38 -33.05
C ARG A 41 26.40 8.32 -34.03
N ILE A 42 26.25 7.58 -35.14
CA ILE A 42 27.33 7.35 -36.12
C ILE A 42 27.36 8.43 -37.20
N ASN A 43 26.19 8.90 -37.65
CA ASN A 43 26.10 9.87 -38.75
C ASN A 43 25.94 11.28 -38.18
N ARG A 44 27.04 11.91 -37.77
CA ARG A 44 27.04 13.27 -37.17
C ARG A 44 27.24 14.39 -38.20
N GLY A 45 27.83 14.08 -39.35
CA GLY A 45 28.06 14.99 -40.48
C GLY A 45 27.62 14.40 -41.83
N ARG A 46 27.51 15.26 -42.85
CA ARG A 46 27.09 14.87 -44.22
C ARG A 46 28.04 13.89 -44.92
N SER A 47 29.29 13.81 -44.47
CA SER A 47 30.32 12.91 -45.00
C SER A 47 30.56 11.67 -44.14
N ASP A 48 29.87 11.55 -43.00
CA ASP A 48 30.04 10.40 -42.11
C ASP A 48 29.33 9.19 -42.71
N PHE A 49 29.99 8.05 -42.67
CA PHE A 49 29.43 6.77 -43.07
C PHE A 49 29.89 5.69 -42.10
N GLY A 50 29.05 4.68 -41.93
CA GLY A 50 29.34 3.57 -41.05
C GLY A 50 28.47 2.38 -41.38
N ALA A 51 28.80 1.25 -40.77
CA ALA A 51 28.01 0.03 -40.83
C ALA A 51 27.54 -0.34 -39.43
N PHE A 52 26.31 -0.87 -39.38
CA PHE A 52 25.70 -1.40 -38.17
C PHE A 52 25.73 -2.93 -38.27
N LEU A 53 26.34 -3.58 -37.29
CA LEU A 53 26.32 -5.04 -37.16
C LEU A 53 25.40 -5.41 -36.01
N ILE A 54 24.27 -6.06 -36.32
CA ILE A 54 23.28 -6.48 -35.33
C ILE A 54 23.56 -7.93 -34.96
N THR A 55 24.01 -8.19 -33.73
CA THR A 55 24.38 -9.54 -33.26
C THR A 55 23.32 -10.14 -32.33
N GLY A 56 22.52 -9.30 -31.67
CA GLY A 56 21.55 -9.75 -30.68
C GLY A 56 20.30 -10.40 -31.27
N ARG A 57 19.98 -11.63 -30.84
CA ARG A 57 18.79 -12.39 -31.30
C ARG A 57 17.47 -11.63 -31.13
N LYS A 58 17.26 -11.00 -29.96
CA LYS A 58 16.01 -10.25 -29.67
C LYS A 58 15.86 -9.02 -30.57
N LEU A 59 16.95 -8.27 -30.77
CA LEU A 59 16.94 -7.11 -31.65
C LEU A 59 16.76 -7.52 -33.11
N ASN A 60 17.39 -8.61 -33.55
CA ASN A 60 17.20 -9.13 -34.91
C ASN A 60 15.74 -9.55 -35.16
N SER A 61 15.11 -10.24 -34.20
CA SER A 61 13.69 -10.59 -34.28
C SER A 61 12.77 -9.36 -34.34
N TRP A 62 13.07 -8.33 -33.55
CA TRP A 62 12.34 -7.04 -33.58
C TRP A 62 12.55 -6.33 -34.93
N LEU A 63 13.81 -6.28 -35.36
CA LEU A 63 14.38 -5.95 -36.67
C LEU A 63 13.57 -6.49 -37.84
N ASN A 64 13.20 -7.76 -37.76
CA ASN A 64 12.53 -8.53 -38.81
C ASN A 64 11.00 -8.45 -38.78
N THR A 65 10.42 -7.72 -37.82
CA THR A 65 8.97 -7.55 -37.73
C THR A 65 8.56 -6.27 -38.46
N ASP A 66 7.83 -6.38 -39.56
CA ASP A 66 7.50 -5.21 -40.40
C ASP A 66 6.68 -4.14 -39.67
N LYS A 67 5.79 -4.55 -38.75
CA LYS A 67 5.05 -3.62 -37.88
C LYS A 67 5.97 -2.75 -37.01
N ASN A 68 7.11 -3.28 -36.58
CA ASN A 68 8.07 -2.55 -35.76
C ASN A 68 8.94 -1.63 -36.62
N VAL A 69 9.36 -2.10 -37.79
CA VAL A 69 10.12 -1.29 -38.75
C VAL A 69 9.30 -0.09 -39.20
N ALA A 70 7.99 -0.25 -39.41
CA ALA A 70 7.08 0.84 -39.76
C ALA A 70 7.07 2.02 -38.77
N LEU A 71 7.50 1.81 -37.51
CA LEU A 71 7.62 2.87 -36.50
C LEU A 71 8.88 3.73 -36.67
N LEU A 72 9.82 3.33 -37.51
CA LEU A 72 11.09 4.03 -37.72
C LEU A 72 10.95 5.10 -38.81
N PRO A 73 11.85 6.09 -38.88
CA PRO A 73 11.89 7.04 -40.00
C PRO A 73 12.13 6.33 -41.35
N PRO A 74 11.54 6.79 -42.46
CA PRO A 74 11.61 6.11 -43.76
C PRO A 74 13.03 5.74 -44.20
N LEU A 75 14.00 6.64 -44.00
CA LEU A 75 15.40 6.39 -44.30
C LEU A 75 15.95 5.16 -43.55
N LEU A 76 15.63 5.05 -42.27
CA LEU A 76 16.13 3.96 -41.43
C LEU A 76 15.44 2.64 -41.75
N GLN A 77 14.15 2.70 -42.10
CA GLN A 77 13.42 1.54 -42.61
C GLN A 77 14.10 0.98 -43.87
N ASN A 78 14.38 1.83 -44.86
CA ASN A 78 15.06 1.42 -46.09
C ASN A 78 16.47 0.88 -45.84
N GLN A 79 17.22 1.47 -44.89
CA GLN A 79 18.54 0.95 -44.48
C GLN A 79 18.47 -0.45 -43.86
N ILE A 80 17.44 -0.74 -43.06
CA ILE A 80 17.23 -2.07 -42.49
C ILE A 80 16.86 -3.08 -43.57
N LEU A 81 15.94 -2.72 -44.47
CA LEU A 81 15.53 -3.57 -45.59
C LEU A 81 16.69 -3.87 -46.53
N LEU A 82 17.51 -2.86 -46.85
CA LEU A 82 18.75 -3.03 -47.60
C LEU A 82 19.68 -4.04 -46.92
N GLY A 83 19.86 -3.91 -45.60
CA GLY A 83 20.67 -4.84 -44.82
C GLY A 83 20.17 -6.29 -44.93
N ARG A 84 18.86 -6.51 -44.83
CA ARG A 84 18.25 -7.84 -45.04
C ARG A 84 18.52 -8.36 -46.45
N HIS A 85 18.29 -7.54 -47.48
CA HIS A 85 18.48 -7.92 -48.87
C HIS A 85 19.93 -8.27 -49.20
N VAL A 86 20.89 -7.50 -48.67
CA VAL A 86 22.33 -7.78 -48.84
C VAL A 86 22.72 -9.07 -48.11
N GLN A 87 22.20 -9.30 -46.90
CA GLN A 87 22.48 -10.51 -46.14
C GLN A 87 21.94 -11.76 -46.84
N GLU A 88 20.71 -11.71 -47.34
CA GLU A 88 20.06 -12.83 -48.06
C GLU A 88 20.69 -13.05 -49.44
N GLY A 89 20.82 -11.98 -50.24
CA GLY A 89 21.33 -12.05 -51.62
C GLY A 89 22.79 -12.47 -51.72
N MET A 90 23.61 -12.22 -50.67
CA MET A 90 25.02 -12.64 -50.62
C MET A 90 25.26 -13.87 -49.73
N ASP A 91 24.20 -14.47 -49.16
CA ASP A 91 24.27 -15.59 -48.21
C ASP A 91 25.32 -15.32 -47.10
N VAL A 92 25.20 -14.17 -46.44
CA VAL A 92 26.15 -13.75 -45.40
C VAL A 92 25.89 -14.53 -44.12
N SER A 93 26.45 -15.74 -44.05
CA SER A 93 26.26 -16.70 -42.95
C SER A 93 27.52 -16.92 -42.11
N THR A 94 28.67 -16.41 -42.55
CA THR A 94 29.97 -16.60 -41.87
C THR A 94 30.65 -15.29 -41.52
N THR A 95 31.47 -15.29 -40.47
CA THR A 95 32.24 -14.11 -40.04
C THR A 95 33.17 -13.60 -41.14
N VAL A 96 33.70 -14.49 -42.00
CA VAL A 96 34.55 -14.12 -43.13
C VAL A 96 33.78 -13.28 -44.15
N LYS A 97 32.59 -13.72 -44.56
CA LYS A 97 31.73 -12.94 -45.48
C LYS A 97 31.32 -11.58 -44.89
N VAL A 98 31.07 -11.52 -43.58
CA VAL A 98 30.79 -10.25 -42.88
C VAL A 98 32.01 -9.31 -42.97
N GLN A 99 33.22 -9.82 -42.72
CA GLN A 99 34.45 -9.03 -42.82
C GLN A 99 34.71 -8.53 -44.25
N GLU A 100 34.48 -9.36 -45.26
CA GLU A 100 34.58 -8.96 -46.67
C GLU A 100 33.60 -7.83 -47.01
N LEU A 101 32.35 -7.94 -46.58
CA LEU A 101 31.32 -6.92 -46.79
C LEU A 101 31.70 -5.61 -46.09
N LEU A 102 32.09 -5.66 -44.82
CA LEU A 102 32.52 -4.48 -44.08
C LEU A 102 33.74 -3.82 -44.72
N SER A 103 34.68 -4.62 -45.24
CA SER A 103 35.86 -4.10 -45.94
C SER A 103 35.47 -3.38 -47.23
N LYS A 104 34.53 -3.93 -48.01
CA LYS A 104 34.00 -3.27 -49.22
C LYS A 104 33.27 -1.96 -48.90
N VAL A 105 32.43 -1.96 -47.85
CA VAL A 105 31.58 -0.82 -47.48
C VAL A 105 32.35 0.30 -46.78
N LEU A 106 33.29 -0.04 -45.89
CA LEU A 106 33.98 0.93 -45.01
C LEU A 106 35.42 1.24 -45.41
N LEU A 107 36.15 0.26 -45.95
CA LEU A 107 37.61 0.34 -46.11
C LEU A 107 38.05 0.55 -47.57
N SER A 108 37.13 0.55 -48.53
CA SER A 108 37.43 0.85 -49.93
C SER A 108 37.85 2.31 -50.11
N ARG A 109 39.06 2.53 -50.65
CA ARG A 109 39.62 3.86 -50.97
C ARG A 109 40.18 3.83 -52.41
N PRO A 110 39.59 4.56 -53.37
CA PRO A 110 38.35 5.34 -53.28
C PRO A 110 37.13 4.45 -52.96
N ARG A 111 36.04 5.06 -52.48
CA ARG A 111 34.82 4.31 -52.13
C ARG A 111 34.31 3.56 -53.35
N ASP A 112 33.83 2.33 -53.12
CA ASP A 112 33.28 1.50 -54.19
C ASP A 112 32.03 2.17 -54.80
N GLN A 113 32.16 2.67 -56.03
CA GLN A 113 31.08 3.36 -56.73
C GLN A 113 29.90 2.43 -57.05
N LYS A 114 30.13 1.12 -57.22
CA LYS A 114 29.05 0.15 -57.45
C LYS A 114 28.19 0.02 -56.20
N TRP A 115 28.82 -0.03 -55.03
CA TRP A 115 28.10 -0.02 -53.75
C TRP A 115 27.33 1.27 -53.54
N LEU A 116 27.92 2.43 -53.86
CA LEU A 116 27.25 3.73 -53.74
C LEU A 116 26.02 3.84 -54.64
N ASN A 117 26.14 3.43 -55.90
CA ASN A 117 25.01 3.44 -56.84
C ASN A 117 23.92 2.47 -56.37
N TYR A 118 24.28 1.23 -56.02
CA TYR A 118 23.33 0.25 -55.51
C TYR A 118 22.60 0.74 -54.25
N TYR A 119 23.31 1.39 -53.33
CA TYR A 119 22.71 2.00 -52.15
C TYR A 119 21.74 3.13 -52.51
N SER A 120 22.10 4.03 -53.44
CA SER A 120 21.23 5.12 -53.89
C SER A 120 19.98 4.60 -54.58
N ASP A 121 20.15 3.67 -55.53
CA ASP A 121 19.07 3.07 -56.30
C ASP A 121 18.06 2.36 -55.38
N PHE A 122 18.54 1.65 -54.36
CA PHE A 122 17.67 0.98 -53.39
C PHE A 122 16.90 1.96 -52.51
N LEU A 123 17.54 3.06 -52.09
CA LEU A 123 16.87 4.09 -51.30
C LEU A 123 15.79 4.83 -52.11
N GLU A 124 16.02 5.05 -53.41
CA GLU A 124 15.08 5.69 -54.33
C GLU A 124 13.92 4.77 -54.71
N ALA A 125 14.17 3.46 -54.84
CA ALA A 125 13.15 2.48 -55.23
C ALA A 125 12.26 2.00 -54.06
N SER A 126 12.72 2.16 -52.81
CA SER A 126 11.99 1.66 -51.63
C SER A 126 10.96 2.68 -51.15
N GLU A 127 9.76 2.62 -51.74
CA GLU A 127 8.56 3.23 -51.16
C GLU A 127 7.92 2.23 -50.19
N ILE A 128 7.84 2.62 -48.93
CA ILE A 128 7.12 1.87 -47.92
C ILE A 128 5.66 2.18 -48.11
N ASP A 129 4.84 1.13 -48.19
CA ASP A 129 3.41 1.21 -48.45
C ASP A 129 2.77 2.39 -47.68
N ALA A 130 2.09 3.26 -48.42
CA ALA A 130 1.43 4.44 -47.88
C ALA A 130 0.42 4.08 -46.77
N ASP A 131 -0.19 2.89 -46.85
CA ASP A 131 -1.14 2.40 -45.85
C ASP A 131 -0.45 1.95 -44.55
N ILE A 132 0.79 1.45 -44.62
CA ILE A 132 1.60 1.13 -43.44
C ILE A 132 2.04 2.42 -42.73
N THR A 133 2.40 3.44 -43.52
CA THR A 133 2.80 4.76 -43.01
C THR A 133 1.64 5.50 -42.35
N ASP A 134 0.45 5.46 -42.94
CA ASP A 134 -0.75 6.06 -42.36
C ASP A 134 -1.16 5.37 -41.05
N ARG A 135 -1.08 4.03 -41.00
CA ARG A 135 -1.30 3.26 -39.77
C ARG A 135 -0.30 3.63 -38.67
N ALA A 136 0.98 3.79 -38.99
CA ALA A 136 2.00 4.22 -38.03
C ALA A 136 1.71 5.62 -37.46
N ARG A 137 1.34 6.59 -38.30
CA ARG A 137 0.98 7.96 -37.87
C ARG A 137 -0.25 7.98 -36.96
N LYS A 138 -1.28 7.20 -37.29
CA LYS A 138 -2.49 7.08 -36.46
C LYS A 138 -2.17 6.47 -35.09
N MET A 139 -1.27 5.48 -35.03
CA MET A 139 -0.81 4.95 -33.75
C MET A 139 0.01 5.97 -32.95
N GLU A 140 0.89 6.72 -33.61
CA GLU A 140 1.71 7.76 -32.96
C GLU A 140 0.85 8.87 -32.35
N ALA A 141 -0.16 9.36 -33.07
CA ALA A 141 -1.10 10.36 -32.56
C ALA A 141 -1.84 9.89 -31.30
N ARG A 142 -2.25 8.61 -31.26
CA ARG A 142 -2.92 8.01 -30.09
C ARG A 142 -1.96 7.81 -28.92
N ASN A 143 -0.72 7.41 -29.19
CA ASN A 143 0.33 7.30 -28.17
C ASN A 143 0.67 8.66 -27.56
N LEU A 144 0.66 9.74 -28.36
CA LEU A 144 0.87 11.09 -27.88
C LEU A 144 -0.24 11.54 -26.93
N ALA A 145 -1.51 11.28 -27.28
CA ALA A 145 -2.64 11.57 -26.41
C ALA A 145 -2.55 10.80 -25.07
N ALA A 146 -2.23 9.50 -25.13
CA ALA A 146 -2.01 8.68 -23.94
C ALA A 146 -0.86 9.21 -23.06
N ALA A 147 0.26 9.61 -23.67
CA ALA A 147 1.39 10.17 -22.94
C ALA A 147 1.06 11.51 -22.28
N ALA A 148 0.26 12.37 -22.94
CA ALA A 148 -0.19 13.63 -22.38
C ALA A 148 -1.12 13.42 -21.17
N ALA A 149 -2.07 12.48 -21.28
CA ALA A 149 -2.96 12.10 -20.19
C ALA A 149 -2.18 11.51 -19.00
N GLU A 150 -1.21 10.62 -19.21
CA GLU A 150 -0.35 10.08 -18.16
C GLU A 150 0.46 11.16 -17.43
N ALA A 151 0.94 12.18 -18.16
CA ALA A 151 1.66 13.30 -17.57
C ALA A 151 0.73 14.18 -16.70
N GLN A 152 -0.51 14.42 -17.15
CA GLN A 152 -1.52 15.13 -16.37
C GLN A 152 -1.92 14.33 -15.12
N PHE A 153 -2.20 13.04 -15.27
CA PHE A 153 -2.44 12.12 -14.16
C PHE A 153 -1.33 12.19 -13.12
N ALA A 154 -0.07 12.05 -13.54
CA ALA A 154 1.07 12.07 -12.62
C ALA A 154 1.18 13.39 -11.86
N LYS A 155 0.86 14.51 -12.52
CA LYS A 155 0.81 15.84 -11.89
C LYS A 155 -0.29 15.90 -10.81
N TYR A 156 -1.53 15.59 -11.15
CA TYR A 156 -2.66 15.68 -10.22
C TYR A 156 -2.53 14.68 -9.05
N ALA A 157 -2.11 13.44 -9.33
CA ALA A 157 -1.88 12.42 -8.31
C ALA A 157 -0.76 12.84 -7.33
N TRP A 158 0.25 13.58 -7.80
CA TRP A 158 1.29 14.14 -6.93
C TRP A 158 0.77 15.26 -6.02
N GLU A 159 -0.20 16.03 -6.49
CA GLU A 159 -0.87 17.09 -5.73
C GLU A 159 -1.94 16.54 -4.75
N GLY A 160 -2.27 15.25 -4.84
CA GLY A 160 -3.31 14.59 -4.04
C GLY A 160 -4.73 14.79 -4.58
N ASP A 161 -4.87 15.41 -5.76
CA ASP A 161 -6.14 15.56 -6.47
C ASP A 161 -6.43 14.29 -7.29
N TYR A 162 -6.99 13.29 -6.62
CA TYR A 162 -7.27 11.99 -7.24
C TYR A 162 -8.40 12.05 -8.27
N GLU A 163 -9.37 12.96 -8.09
CA GLU A 163 -10.51 13.15 -8.98
C GLU A 163 -10.04 13.65 -10.35
N SER A 164 -9.27 14.75 -10.38
CA SER A 164 -8.69 15.27 -11.63
C SER A 164 -7.71 14.29 -12.26
N ALA A 165 -6.95 13.54 -11.45
CA ALA A 165 -6.05 12.50 -11.94
C ALA A 165 -6.82 11.37 -12.64
N ARG A 166 -7.94 10.92 -12.04
CA ARG A 166 -8.83 9.91 -12.59
C ARG A 166 -9.41 10.37 -13.92
N ASP A 167 -9.98 11.57 -13.98
CA ASP A 167 -10.63 12.12 -15.17
C ASP A 167 -9.64 12.27 -16.35
N ALA A 168 -8.38 12.63 -16.07
CA ALA A 168 -7.35 12.72 -17.10
C ALA A 168 -7.13 11.38 -17.83
N LEU A 169 -7.22 10.24 -17.12
CA LEU A 169 -7.10 8.92 -17.73
C LEU A 169 -8.44 8.38 -18.26
N ASP A 170 -9.53 8.58 -17.53
CA ASP A 170 -10.85 8.04 -17.91
C ASP A 170 -11.36 8.66 -19.21
N SER A 171 -11.06 9.94 -19.47
CA SER A 171 -11.43 10.63 -20.70
C SER A 171 -10.84 10.01 -21.98
N ILE A 172 -9.71 9.30 -21.88
CA ILE A 172 -9.00 8.72 -23.03
C ILE A 172 -9.02 7.18 -23.07
N VAL A 173 -9.31 6.51 -21.95
CA VAL A 173 -9.11 5.05 -21.80
C VAL A 173 -9.87 4.23 -22.84
N ALA A 174 -11.06 4.68 -23.24
CA ALA A 174 -11.88 4.01 -24.25
C ALA A 174 -11.25 4.08 -25.66
N GLU A 175 -10.64 5.22 -26.01
CA GLU A 175 -9.92 5.38 -27.28
C GLU A 175 -8.59 4.62 -27.26
N THR A 176 -7.89 4.65 -26.12
CA THR A 176 -6.67 3.88 -25.90
C THR A 176 -6.93 2.39 -26.05
N ALA A 177 -8.02 1.86 -25.51
CA ALA A 177 -8.37 0.43 -25.60
C ALA A 177 -8.52 -0.05 -27.05
N ARG A 178 -8.97 0.82 -27.97
CA ARG A 178 -9.10 0.50 -29.41
C ARG A 178 -7.75 0.41 -30.12
N ALA A 179 -6.69 0.97 -29.54
CA ALA A 179 -5.35 1.02 -30.12
C ALA A 179 -4.38 0.06 -29.44
N ASP A 180 -4.40 0.06 -28.11
CA ASP A 180 -3.56 -0.76 -27.25
C ASP A 180 -4.36 -1.14 -25.98
N GLU A 181 -4.94 -2.35 -26.01
CA GLU A 181 -5.70 -2.92 -24.90
C GLU A 181 -4.85 -3.03 -23.61
N LYS A 182 -3.55 -3.31 -23.74
CA LYS A 182 -2.65 -3.42 -22.58
C LYS A 182 -2.42 -2.06 -21.95
N LEU A 183 -2.24 -1.01 -22.75
CA LEU A 183 -2.12 0.36 -22.24
C LEU A 183 -3.41 0.83 -21.56
N ALA A 184 -4.58 0.50 -22.12
CA ALA A 184 -5.85 0.78 -21.44
C ALA A 184 -5.98 0.02 -20.11
N GLY A 185 -5.49 -1.23 -20.04
CA GLY A 185 -5.39 -1.97 -18.79
C GLY A 185 -4.51 -1.30 -17.75
N TRP A 186 -3.41 -0.69 -18.19
CA TRP A 186 -2.55 0.13 -17.33
C TRP A 186 -3.25 1.40 -16.82
N HIS A 187 -4.03 2.08 -17.67
CA HIS A 187 -4.84 3.23 -17.23
C HIS A 187 -5.94 2.83 -16.25
N ASN A 188 -6.65 1.72 -16.53
CA ASN A 188 -7.68 1.17 -15.63
C ASN A 188 -7.11 0.82 -14.25
N LEU A 189 -5.86 0.36 -14.17
CA LEU A 189 -5.20 0.13 -12.88
C LEU A 189 -5.09 1.42 -12.06
N TRP A 190 -4.69 2.52 -12.69
CA TRP A 190 -4.51 3.80 -12.01
C TRP A 190 -5.83 4.51 -11.71
N ILE A 191 -6.83 4.40 -12.61
CA ILE A 191 -8.20 4.86 -12.34
C ILE A 191 -8.75 4.16 -11.08
N GLY A 192 -8.61 2.83 -11.00
CA GLY A 192 -9.03 2.08 -9.82
C GLY A 192 -8.28 2.48 -8.54
N ALA A 193 -7.00 2.86 -8.65
CA ALA A 193 -6.22 3.38 -7.53
C ALA A 193 -6.67 4.76 -7.05
N CYS A 194 -7.08 5.66 -7.95
CA CYS A 194 -7.70 6.94 -7.58
C CYS A 194 -9.02 6.72 -6.84
N LEU A 195 -9.93 5.91 -7.41
CA LEU A 195 -11.23 5.61 -6.80
C LEU A 195 -11.10 5.02 -5.39
N HIS A 196 -10.17 4.09 -5.20
CA HIS A 196 -9.86 3.56 -3.87
C HIS A 196 -9.43 4.68 -2.90
N LYS A 197 -8.59 5.61 -3.35
CA LYS A 197 -8.14 6.74 -2.52
C LYS A 197 -9.25 7.76 -2.23
N GLU A 198 -10.20 7.89 -3.13
CA GLU A 198 -11.43 8.70 -2.96
C GLU A 198 -12.44 8.04 -2.01
N GLY A 199 -12.30 6.73 -1.75
CA GLY A 199 -13.19 5.95 -0.88
C GLY A 199 -14.20 5.09 -1.64
N ASP A 200 -14.23 5.17 -2.98
CA ASP A 200 -15.07 4.33 -3.83
C ASP A 200 -14.37 3.00 -4.16
N ILE A 201 -14.41 2.09 -3.18
CA ILE A 201 -13.72 0.80 -3.25
C ILE A 201 -14.33 -0.09 -4.33
N ASP A 202 -15.65 -0.05 -4.52
CA ASP A 202 -16.36 -0.94 -5.43
C ASP A 202 -16.18 -0.55 -6.89
N GLU A 203 -16.25 0.74 -7.20
CA GLU A 203 -15.90 1.21 -8.54
C GLU A 203 -14.39 1.00 -8.78
N GLY A 204 -13.55 1.20 -7.77
CA GLY A 204 -12.13 0.86 -7.82
C GLY A 204 -11.88 -0.62 -8.19
N ARG A 205 -12.61 -1.55 -7.56
CA ARG A 205 -12.55 -3.00 -7.85
C ARG A 205 -12.99 -3.32 -9.28
N PHE A 206 -14.01 -2.63 -9.80
CA PHE A 206 -14.44 -2.79 -11.19
C PHE A 206 -13.31 -2.46 -12.17
N TYR A 207 -12.63 -1.33 -11.96
CA TYR A 207 -11.49 -0.92 -12.78
C TYR A 207 -10.28 -1.85 -12.60
N TYR A 208 -10.00 -2.35 -11.39
CA TYR A 208 -8.99 -3.38 -11.17
C TYR A 208 -9.29 -4.70 -11.89
N ALA A 209 -10.55 -5.13 -11.91
CA ALA A 209 -10.96 -6.33 -12.63
C ALA A 209 -10.76 -6.17 -14.14
N ARG A 210 -11.11 -4.99 -14.70
CA ARG A 210 -10.81 -4.63 -16.09
C ARG A 210 -9.31 -4.63 -16.37
N ALA A 211 -8.52 -3.98 -15.52
CA ALA A 211 -7.07 -3.94 -15.63
C ALA A 211 -6.47 -5.35 -15.62
N ARG A 212 -6.93 -6.24 -14.74
CA ARG A 212 -6.48 -7.63 -14.66
C ARG A 212 -6.86 -8.43 -15.91
N GLY A 213 -8.08 -8.25 -16.43
CA GLY A 213 -8.52 -8.88 -17.68
C GLY A 213 -7.63 -8.48 -18.87
N GLN A 214 -7.26 -7.21 -18.93
CA GLN A 214 -6.45 -6.67 -20.02
C GLN A 214 -4.96 -6.98 -19.85
N LEU A 215 -4.37 -6.83 -18.66
CA LEU A 215 -2.93 -6.99 -18.41
C LEU A 215 -2.53 -8.45 -18.13
N GLY A 216 -3.44 -9.26 -17.60
CA GLY A 216 -3.25 -10.68 -17.30
C GLY A 216 -3.13 -10.97 -15.80
N TYR A 217 -3.16 -12.26 -15.45
CA TYR A 217 -3.22 -12.74 -14.07
C TYR A 217 -1.99 -12.48 -13.21
N ASN A 218 -0.87 -12.08 -13.82
CA ASN A 218 0.34 -11.65 -13.10
C ASN A 218 0.15 -10.30 -12.39
N LEU A 219 -0.87 -9.53 -12.78
CA LEU A 219 -1.26 -8.33 -12.07
C LEU A 219 -1.98 -8.72 -10.78
N ILE A 220 -1.30 -8.53 -9.65
CA ILE A 220 -1.87 -8.71 -8.32
C ILE A 220 -2.53 -7.39 -7.92
N VAL A 221 -3.86 -7.40 -7.91
CA VAL A 221 -4.71 -6.26 -7.56
C VAL A 221 -5.83 -6.75 -6.66
N TYR A 222 -6.41 -5.82 -5.89
CA TYR A 222 -7.53 -6.12 -5.02
C TYR A 222 -8.82 -6.33 -5.83
N THR A 223 -9.00 -7.53 -6.35
CA THR A 223 -10.21 -7.94 -7.08
C THR A 223 -11.08 -8.76 -6.14
N GLY A 224 -12.08 -8.13 -5.53
CA GLY A 224 -13.15 -8.77 -4.74
C GLY A 224 -14.45 -8.89 -5.55
N PRO A 225 -15.45 -9.65 -5.08
CA PRO A 225 -16.77 -9.69 -5.71
C PRO A 225 -17.43 -8.30 -5.69
N ILE A 226 -17.74 -7.77 -6.89
CA ILE A 226 -18.45 -6.49 -7.08
C ILE A 226 -19.91 -6.70 -6.66
N GLY A 227 -20.43 -5.86 -5.76
CA GLY A 227 -21.79 -6.02 -5.21
C GLY A 227 -21.92 -7.15 -4.18
N ARG A 228 -20.81 -7.61 -3.61
CA ARG A 228 -20.79 -8.32 -2.31
C ARG A 228 -19.83 -7.64 -1.35
N GLU A 229 -20.03 -6.35 -1.15
CA GLU A 229 -20.20 -5.96 0.23
C GLU A 229 -21.65 -6.30 0.55
N ASN A 230 -21.85 -7.48 1.14
CA ASN A 230 -22.69 -7.39 2.31
C ASN A 230 -22.03 -6.25 3.10
N ASP A 231 -22.76 -5.16 3.32
CA ASP A 231 -22.69 -4.45 4.58
C ASP A 231 -22.96 -5.48 5.69
N VAL A 232 -22.06 -6.45 5.87
CA VAL A 232 -21.57 -6.70 7.19
C VAL A 232 -20.71 -5.48 7.38
N GLU A 233 -21.33 -4.42 7.89
CA GLU A 233 -20.65 -3.56 8.83
C GLU A 233 -19.89 -4.53 9.72
N ILE A 234 -18.60 -4.77 9.42
CA ILE A 234 -17.76 -5.56 10.29
C ILE A 234 -17.73 -4.65 11.50
N ILE A 235 -18.63 -4.91 12.45
CA ILE A 235 -18.61 -4.30 13.77
C ILE A 235 -17.31 -4.82 14.35
N ARG A 236 -16.22 -4.13 14.01
CA ARG A 236 -14.90 -4.38 14.55
C ARG A 236 -15.02 -3.99 16.01
N SER A 237 -14.51 -4.83 16.89
CA SER A 237 -14.46 -4.47 18.29
C SER A 237 -13.64 -3.17 18.42
N ARG A 238 -14.06 -2.27 19.30
CA ARG A 238 -13.40 -0.97 19.48
C ARG A 238 -11.91 -1.11 19.83
N ILE A 239 -11.51 -2.21 20.48
CA ILE A 239 -10.10 -2.55 20.72
C ILE A 239 -9.32 -2.75 19.41
N VAL A 240 -9.91 -3.44 18.41
CA VAL A 240 -9.29 -3.61 17.10
C VAL A 240 -9.10 -2.25 16.45
N GLU A 241 -10.08 -1.36 16.51
CA GLU A 241 -9.97 -0.02 15.93
C GLU A 241 -8.87 0.80 16.60
N SER A 242 -8.86 0.83 17.95
CA SER A 242 -7.87 1.52 18.77
C SER A 242 -6.44 1.05 18.46
N LEU A 243 -6.23 -0.27 18.46
CA LEU A 243 -4.90 -0.84 18.25
C LEU A 243 -4.46 -0.80 16.78
N ASN A 244 -5.39 -0.91 15.82
CA ASN A 244 -5.08 -0.85 14.39
C ASN A 244 -4.48 0.50 13.99
N GLN A 245 -4.92 1.60 14.62
CA GLN A 245 -4.34 2.93 14.42
C GLN A 245 -2.86 2.99 14.80
N ILE A 246 -2.41 2.13 15.72
CA ILE A 246 -1.02 2.04 16.17
C ILE A 246 -0.22 1.09 15.29
N VAL A 247 -0.69 -0.15 15.10
CA VAL A 247 0.07 -1.18 14.38
C VAL A 247 0.16 -0.95 12.87
N SER A 248 -0.70 -0.08 12.31
CA SER A 248 -0.64 0.31 10.90
C SER A 248 0.45 1.35 10.60
N LEU A 249 1.06 1.96 11.62
CA LEU A 249 2.09 2.99 11.43
C LEU A 249 3.40 2.40 10.88
N ALA A 250 4.09 3.19 10.06
CA ALA A 250 5.46 2.92 9.64
C ALA A 250 6.42 2.96 10.84
N HIS A 251 7.59 2.32 10.73
CA HIS A 251 8.49 2.03 11.85
C HIS A 251 8.79 3.24 12.77
N GLU A 252 9.15 4.40 12.22
CA GLU A 252 9.41 5.61 13.03
C GLU A 252 8.14 6.15 13.71
N GLY A 253 7.01 6.16 13.00
CA GLY A 253 5.72 6.59 13.54
C GLY A 253 5.26 5.67 14.67
N TYR A 254 5.37 4.36 14.45
CA TYR A 254 5.09 3.32 15.43
C TYR A 254 5.92 3.49 16.69
N ASN A 255 7.25 3.56 16.57
CA ASN A 255 8.14 3.69 17.73
C ASN A 255 7.84 4.96 18.55
N ARG A 256 7.56 6.09 17.88
CA ARG A 256 7.15 7.32 18.57
C ARG A 256 5.83 7.15 19.32
N GLN A 257 4.83 6.55 18.68
CA GLN A 257 3.52 6.36 19.30
C GLN A 257 3.58 5.36 20.45
N LEU A 258 4.28 4.24 20.27
CA LEU A 258 4.47 3.24 21.31
C LEU A 258 5.21 3.81 22.53
N ASN A 259 6.24 4.62 22.32
CA ASN A 259 6.95 5.29 23.42
C ASN A 259 6.05 6.26 24.18
N LYS A 260 5.18 7.01 23.49
CA LYS A 260 4.18 7.86 24.14
C LYS A 260 3.22 7.04 25.00
N ILE A 261 2.72 5.93 24.48
CA ILE A 261 1.83 5.02 25.22
C ILE A 261 2.53 4.47 26.45
N ARG A 262 3.77 3.98 26.30
CA ARG A 262 4.60 3.51 27.43
C ARG A 262 4.77 4.59 28.50
N SER A 263 5.09 5.82 28.11
CA SER A 263 5.22 6.93 29.05
C SER A 263 3.91 7.32 29.73
N ALA A 264 2.79 7.27 29.02
CA ALA A 264 1.47 7.58 29.56
C ALA A 264 0.96 6.51 30.54
N LEU A 265 1.34 5.25 30.35
CA LEU A 265 0.93 4.11 31.18
C LEU A 265 1.96 3.72 32.26
N ALA A 266 3.17 4.29 32.23
CA ALA A 266 4.18 4.11 33.27
C ALA A 266 3.70 4.48 34.70
N PRO A 267 2.82 5.48 34.90
CA PRO A 267 2.32 5.81 36.24
C PRO A 267 1.63 4.65 36.96
N LEU A 268 1.11 3.65 36.24
CA LEU A 268 0.46 2.47 36.85
C LEU A 268 1.39 1.68 37.80
N ASP A 269 2.72 1.83 37.68
CA ASP A 269 3.70 1.19 38.56
C ASP A 269 3.91 1.94 39.90
N GLY A 270 2.89 2.67 40.38
CA GLY A 270 2.92 3.32 41.71
C GLY A 270 3.36 4.78 41.71
N ALA A 271 2.95 5.57 40.71
CA ALA A 271 3.08 7.03 40.75
C ALA A 271 2.02 7.68 41.68
N SER A 272 1.86 9.00 41.62
CA SER A 272 0.83 9.67 42.44
C SER A 272 -0.59 9.22 42.04
N PRO A 273 -1.57 9.22 42.98
CA PRO A 273 -2.94 8.74 42.71
C PRO A 273 -3.55 9.33 41.44
N ARG A 274 -3.52 10.66 41.28
CA ARG A 274 -4.03 11.36 40.09
C ARG A 274 -3.39 10.90 38.78
N GLN A 275 -2.09 10.56 38.79
CA GLN A 275 -1.41 10.06 37.60
C GLN A 275 -1.78 8.61 37.30
N MET A 276 -1.98 7.80 38.33
CA MET A 276 -2.47 6.42 38.18
C MET A 276 -3.89 6.38 37.64
N GLU A 277 -4.78 7.23 38.15
CA GLU A 277 -6.15 7.36 37.65
C GLU A 277 -6.18 7.75 36.16
N GLU A 278 -5.34 8.72 35.75
CA GLU A 278 -5.24 9.11 34.34
C GLU A 278 -4.68 7.99 33.46
N ALA A 279 -3.67 7.27 33.95
CA ALA A 279 -3.11 6.15 33.23
C ALA A 279 -4.11 4.98 33.11
N ALA A 280 -4.90 4.72 34.15
CA ALA A 280 -5.97 3.72 34.14
C ALA A 280 -7.11 4.12 33.19
N ARG A 281 -7.46 5.41 33.17
CA ARG A 281 -8.41 5.96 32.20
C ARG A 281 -7.90 5.76 30.77
N TYR A 282 -6.65 6.11 30.49
CA TYR A 282 -6.04 5.95 29.16
C TYR A 282 -5.90 4.46 28.75
N LEU A 283 -5.61 3.57 29.70
CA LEU A 283 -5.60 2.12 29.44
C LEU A 283 -6.98 1.64 28.96
N GLY A 284 -8.05 2.08 29.62
CA GLY A 284 -9.43 1.76 29.21
C GLY A 284 -9.75 2.19 27.78
N GLU A 285 -9.30 3.38 27.36
CA GLU A 285 -9.45 3.81 25.95
C GLU A 285 -8.70 2.92 24.98
N LEU A 286 -7.47 2.52 25.32
CA LEU A 286 -6.67 1.65 24.46
C LEU A 286 -7.31 0.26 24.31
N LEU A 287 -7.96 -0.22 25.37
CA LEU A 287 -8.79 -1.44 25.37
C LEU A 287 -10.12 -1.28 24.62
N GLY A 288 -10.44 -0.09 24.09
CA GLY A 288 -11.65 0.17 23.32
C GLY A 288 -12.88 0.56 24.14
N PHE A 289 -12.72 0.82 25.44
CA PHE A 289 -13.82 1.23 26.32
C PHE A 289 -14.05 2.74 26.29
N GLU A 290 -15.27 3.15 26.60
CA GLU A 290 -15.57 4.54 26.96
C GLU A 290 -15.08 4.78 28.39
N SER A 291 -13.94 5.47 28.52
CA SER A 291 -13.18 5.57 29.76
C SER A 291 -13.08 7.01 30.26
N THR A 292 -13.61 7.27 31.46
CA THR A 292 -13.76 8.64 32.04
C THR A 292 -13.30 8.69 33.50
N ARG A 293 -13.15 9.90 34.07
CA ARG A 293 -12.79 10.11 35.48
C ARG A 293 -13.86 10.95 36.21
N PRO A 294 -15.03 10.39 36.54
CA PRO A 294 -16.15 11.13 37.11
C PRO A 294 -15.81 11.99 38.33
N ASP A 295 -15.03 11.49 39.28
CA ASP A 295 -14.66 12.30 40.46
C ASP A 295 -13.87 13.55 40.07
N ASN A 296 -12.92 13.42 39.13
CA ASN A 296 -12.15 14.55 38.62
C ASN A 296 -12.99 15.51 37.76
N ASP A 297 -13.85 14.97 36.90
CA ASP A 297 -14.53 15.74 35.85
C ASP A 297 -15.83 16.39 36.36
N LEU A 298 -16.51 15.75 37.30
CA LEU A 298 -17.83 16.14 37.82
C LEU A 298 -17.83 16.41 39.33
N GLY A 299 -16.74 16.07 40.04
CA GLY A 299 -16.65 16.16 41.50
C GLY A 299 -17.41 15.05 42.24
N THR A 300 -17.82 14.00 41.54
CA THR A 300 -18.57 12.87 42.11
C THR A 300 -18.55 11.64 41.19
N GLY A 301 -18.60 10.45 41.80
CA GLY A 301 -18.55 9.16 41.10
C GLY A 301 -17.20 8.47 41.32
N PRO A 302 -16.95 7.33 40.68
CA PRO A 302 -15.70 6.61 40.83
C PRO A 302 -14.50 7.39 40.28
N ASP A 303 -13.30 7.04 40.74
CA ASP A 303 -12.04 7.63 40.25
C ASP A 303 -11.87 7.41 38.73
N VAL A 304 -12.19 6.21 38.26
CA VAL A 304 -12.24 5.85 36.83
C VAL A 304 -13.49 5.03 36.56
N LEU A 305 -14.13 5.29 35.42
CA LEU A 305 -15.28 4.53 34.93
C LEU A 305 -14.97 3.98 33.55
N TRP A 306 -15.03 2.66 33.39
CA TRP A 306 -14.97 1.98 32.09
C TRP A 306 -16.37 1.52 31.70
N ALA A 307 -16.82 1.92 30.52
CA ALA A 307 -18.05 1.40 29.92
C ALA A 307 -17.74 0.71 28.59
N ASP A 308 -18.33 -0.47 28.38
CA ASP A 308 -18.25 -1.22 27.13
C ASP A 308 -19.61 -1.16 26.42
N PRO A 309 -19.76 -0.31 25.39
CA PRO A 309 -21.00 -0.20 24.64
C PRO A 309 -21.32 -1.44 23.81
N GLY A 310 -20.35 -2.32 23.55
CA GLY A 310 -20.58 -3.55 22.80
C GLY A 310 -21.31 -4.62 23.61
N GLN A 311 -21.23 -4.55 24.94
CA GLN A 311 -21.88 -5.48 25.86
C GLN A 311 -22.91 -4.81 26.78
N ASP A 312 -23.11 -3.50 26.65
CA ASP A 312 -23.92 -2.69 27.56
C ASP A 312 -23.53 -2.90 29.03
N VAL A 313 -22.22 -2.92 29.34
CA VAL A 313 -21.71 -3.08 30.72
C VAL A 313 -20.86 -1.90 31.17
N VAL A 314 -20.78 -1.70 32.49
CA VAL A 314 -19.96 -0.66 33.11
C VAL A 314 -19.27 -1.16 34.38
N LEU A 315 -18.04 -0.70 34.61
CA LEU A 315 -17.22 -1.00 35.77
C LEU A 315 -16.66 0.30 36.36
N GLY A 316 -16.86 0.51 37.66
CA GLY A 316 -16.19 1.58 38.39
C GLY A 316 -14.89 1.10 39.00
N LEU A 317 -13.85 1.93 38.99
CA LEU A 317 -12.59 1.68 39.67
C LEU A 317 -12.37 2.74 40.74
N GLU A 318 -12.00 2.28 41.94
CA GLU A 318 -11.60 3.10 43.08
C GLU A 318 -10.14 2.80 43.38
N LEU A 319 -9.23 3.76 43.24
CA LEU A 319 -7.80 3.57 43.40
C LEU A 319 -7.35 4.03 44.80
N LYS A 320 -7.05 3.07 45.68
CA LYS A 320 -6.45 3.28 47.02
C LYS A 320 -5.00 2.86 47.04
N THR A 321 -4.20 3.52 46.21
CA THR A 321 -2.79 3.19 45.95
C THR A 321 -1.82 3.82 46.96
N ASP A 322 -2.34 4.60 47.91
CA ASP A 322 -1.59 5.25 49.00
C ASP A 322 -1.50 4.41 50.28
N LYS A 323 -2.15 3.23 50.31
CA LYS A 323 -2.18 2.32 51.47
C LYS A 323 -1.21 1.15 51.29
N ASN A 324 -0.49 0.81 52.35
CA ASN A 324 0.43 -0.33 52.37
C ASN A 324 -0.30 -1.65 52.67
N GLU A 325 0.30 -2.79 52.32
CA GLU A 325 -0.23 -4.15 52.56
C GLU A 325 -0.68 -4.42 54.01
N GLU A 326 0.02 -3.86 55.00
CA GLU A 326 -0.30 -4.02 56.43
C GLU A 326 -1.54 -3.24 56.88
N SER A 327 -2.10 -2.39 56.01
CA SER A 327 -3.28 -1.57 56.30
C SER A 327 -4.57 -2.37 56.11
N GLN A 328 -5.70 -1.78 56.51
CA GLN A 328 -7.03 -2.33 56.23
C GLN A 328 -7.90 -1.27 55.57
N TYR A 329 -8.84 -1.72 54.73
CA TYR A 329 -9.91 -0.83 54.28
C TYR A 329 -10.87 -0.55 55.43
N ASN A 330 -11.12 0.73 55.68
CA ASN A 330 -11.96 1.20 56.75
C ASN A 330 -13.41 1.39 56.28
N LYS A 331 -14.30 1.81 57.18
CA LYS A 331 -15.71 2.06 56.87
C LYS A 331 -15.91 3.18 55.85
N GLU A 332 -15.00 4.16 55.79
CA GLU A 332 -15.08 5.28 54.87
C GLU A 332 -14.73 4.83 53.44
N ASP A 333 -13.69 4.00 53.26
CA ASP A 333 -13.31 3.47 51.94
C ASP A 333 -14.44 2.64 51.32
N ILE A 334 -15.02 1.73 52.12
CA ILE A 334 -16.17 0.91 51.68
C ILE A 334 -17.40 1.80 51.45
N GLY A 335 -17.59 2.83 52.27
CA GLY A 335 -18.65 3.84 52.09
C GLY A 335 -18.51 4.62 50.78
N GLN A 336 -17.29 4.98 50.37
CA GLN A 336 -17.03 5.63 49.09
C GLN A 336 -17.43 4.71 47.92
N CYS A 337 -17.01 3.44 47.95
CA CYS A 337 -17.40 2.47 46.93
C CYS A 337 -18.93 2.29 46.83
N LEU A 338 -19.64 2.29 47.96
CA LEU A 338 -21.11 2.24 47.98
C LEU A 338 -21.73 3.49 47.32
N ASN A 339 -21.20 4.67 47.61
CA ASN A 339 -21.64 5.90 46.95
C ASN A 339 -21.38 5.86 45.45
N HIS A 340 -20.26 5.28 45.00
CA HIS A 340 -19.94 5.12 43.58
C HIS A 340 -20.91 4.14 42.90
N LEU A 341 -21.29 3.05 43.56
CA LEU A 341 -22.34 2.15 43.06
C LEU A 341 -23.70 2.87 42.92
N GLU A 342 -24.10 3.66 43.92
CA GLU A 342 -25.34 4.46 43.82
C GLU A 342 -25.28 5.48 42.69
N TRP A 343 -24.15 6.17 42.55
CA TRP A 343 -23.92 7.12 41.47
C TRP A 343 -24.01 6.46 40.10
N MET A 344 -23.38 5.29 39.92
CA MET A 344 -23.44 4.53 38.67
C MET A 344 -24.88 4.12 38.33
N ASN A 345 -25.65 3.65 39.32
CA ASN A 345 -27.04 3.26 39.13
C ASN A 345 -27.96 4.45 38.79
N ASP A 346 -27.67 5.66 39.29
CA ASP A 346 -28.44 6.88 39.00
C ASP A 346 -28.07 7.49 37.63
N LYS A 347 -26.77 7.54 37.31
CA LYS A 347 -26.26 8.27 36.13
C LYS A 347 -26.11 7.42 34.87
N ILE A 348 -25.85 6.12 35.01
CA ILE A 348 -25.60 5.23 33.88
C ILE A 348 -26.85 4.38 33.63
N ILE A 349 -27.71 4.86 32.73
CA ILE A 349 -28.97 4.19 32.40
C ILE A 349 -28.75 3.24 31.22
N GLY A 350 -29.30 2.03 31.33
CA GLY A 350 -29.32 1.04 30.23
C GLY A 350 -28.04 0.22 30.08
N LYS A 351 -27.10 0.31 31.04
CA LYS A 351 -25.92 -0.57 31.11
C LYS A 351 -25.95 -1.39 32.41
N ASP A 352 -25.56 -2.65 32.33
CA ASP A 352 -25.39 -3.54 33.47
C ASP A 352 -24.12 -3.17 34.26
N SER A 353 -24.28 -2.87 35.54
CA SER A 353 -23.15 -2.61 36.43
C SER A 353 -22.45 -3.90 36.83
N LEU A 354 -21.16 -4.01 36.49
CA LEU A 354 -20.25 -5.07 36.98
C LEU A 354 -19.77 -4.79 38.42
N GLY A 355 -20.13 -3.64 38.98
CA GLY A 355 -19.77 -3.23 40.34
C GLY A 355 -18.66 -2.18 40.39
N VAL A 356 -18.04 -2.05 41.56
CA VAL A 356 -16.89 -1.19 41.81
C VAL A 356 -15.72 -2.06 42.25
N LEU A 357 -14.58 -1.88 41.59
CA LEU A 357 -13.33 -2.56 41.90
C LEU A 357 -12.44 -1.62 42.72
N LEU A 358 -12.16 -2.02 43.96
CA LEU A 358 -11.22 -1.33 44.84
C LEU A 358 -9.81 -1.84 44.55
N ILE A 359 -8.98 -0.98 43.97
CA ILE A 359 -7.60 -1.27 43.55
C ILE A 359 -6.64 -0.73 44.61
N GLY A 360 -5.88 -1.61 45.25
CA GLY A 360 -4.88 -1.23 46.25
C GLY A 360 -4.09 -2.42 46.77
N GLU A 361 -3.21 -2.18 47.74
CA GLU A 361 -2.42 -3.24 48.41
C GLU A 361 -3.13 -3.96 49.57
N PRO A 362 -4.00 -3.31 50.38
CA PRO A 362 -4.63 -3.97 51.50
C PRO A 362 -5.55 -5.11 51.06
N THR A 363 -5.38 -6.30 51.65
CA THR A 363 -6.25 -7.47 51.36
C THR A 363 -7.37 -7.65 52.40
N THR A 364 -7.39 -6.85 53.47
CA THR A 364 -8.34 -7.01 54.58
C THR A 364 -9.22 -5.78 54.80
N VAL A 365 -10.46 -6.04 55.22
CA VAL A 365 -11.46 -5.01 55.56
C VAL A 365 -11.65 -4.99 57.07
N SER A 366 -11.74 -3.79 57.64
CA SER A 366 -12.06 -3.58 59.05
C SER A 366 -13.36 -4.30 59.44
N ALA A 367 -13.38 -4.94 60.61
CA ALA A 367 -14.59 -5.60 61.16
C ALA A 367 -15.80 -4.65 61.34
N LYS A 368 -15.60 -3.33 61.22
CA LYS A 368 -16.65 -2.31 61.28
C LYS A 368 -17.24 -1.93 59.92
N ALA A 369 -16.72 -2.51 58.83
CA ALA A 369 -17.21 -2.30 57.48
C ALA A 369 -17.92 -3.58 56.98
N SER A 370 -18.91 -3.41 56.12
CA SER A 370 -19.69 -4.51 55.56
C SER A 370 -19.78 -4.31 54.05
N PRO A 371 -18.86 -4.92 53.27
CA PRO A 371 -18.81 -4.72 51.83
C PRO A 371 -20.06 -5.29 51.16
N ASN A 372 -20.59 -4.56 50.18
CA ASN A 372 -21.66 -5.05 49.31
C ASN A 372 -21.10 -6.11 48.36
N LYS A 373 -21.93 -7.06 47.91
CA LYS A 373 -21.57 -8.12 46.95
C LYS A 373 -21.11 -7.57 45.59
N SER A 374 -21.41 -6.31 45.28
CA SER A 374 -20.99 -5.61 44.07
C SER A 374 -19.73 -4.76 44.27
N ILE A 375 -19.04 -4.88 45.41
CA ILE A 375 -17.73 -4.29 45.65
C ILE A 375 -16.70 -5.40 45.64
N PHE A 376 -15.66 -5.23 44.83
CA PHE A 376 -14.62 -6.22 44.64
C PHE A 376 -13.24 -5.65 44.93
N TYR A 377 -12.23 -6.53 45.00
CA TYR A 377 -10.85 -6.17 45.26
C TYR A 377 -9.94 -6.60 44.11
N ALA A 378 -8.97 -5.74 43.80
CA ALA A 378 -7.84 -6.04 42.94
C ALA A 378 -6.53 -5.53 43.55
N SER A 379 -5.45 -6.27 43.33
CA SER A 379 -4.10 -5.81 43.62
C SER A 379 -3.77 -4.52 42.86
N SER A 380 -2.94 -3.67 43.48
CA SER A 380 -2.35 -2.47 42.87
C SER A 380 -1.69 -2.73 41.51
N ASN A 381 -1.13 -3.93 41.28
CA ASN A 381 -0.39 -4.26 40.07
C ASN A 381 -1.26 -4.83 38.94
N ALA A 382 -2.54 -5.08 39.20
CA ALA A 382 -3.44 -5.75 38.25
C ALA A 382 -3.56 -4.96 36.94
N LEU A 383 -3.63 -3.62 37.03
CA LEU A 383 -3.65 -2.76 35.84
C LEU A 383 -2.32 -2.77 35.08
N SER A 384 -1.18 -2.84 35.77
CA SER A 384 0.14 -2.95 35.14
C SER A 384 0.28 -4.26 34.36
N GLN A 385 -0.29 -5.36 34.85
CA GLN A 385 -0.29 -6.64 34.13
C GLN A 385 -1.08 -6.56 32.82
N ILE A 386 -2.30 -6.00 32.85
CA ILE A 386 -3.11 -5.78 31.64
C ILE A 386 -2.39 -4.87 30.64
N ARG A 387 -1.76 -3.79 31.12
CA ARG A 387 -0.92 -2.91 30.29
C ARG A 387 0.18 -3.68 29.58
N ASP A 388 0.95 -4.48 30.32
CA ASP A 388 2.13 -5.16 29.77
C ASP A 388 1.75 -6.19 28.71
N GLU A 389 0.64 -6.90 28.92
CA GLU A 389 0.06 -7.80 27.92
C GLU A 389 -0.41 -7.06 26.67
N LEU A 390 -1.12 -5.93 26.83
CA LEU A 390 -1.60 -5.12 25.71
C LEU A 390 -0.43 -4.60 24.87
N ILE A 391 0.62 -4.10 25.52
CA ILE A 391 1.82 -3.62 24.86
C ILE A 391 2.55 -4.76 24.15
N GLY A 392 2.69 -5.91 24.80
CA GLY A 392 3.29 -7.11 24.19
C GLY A 392 2.54 -7.54 22.93
N LEU A 393 1.21 -7.55 22.98
CA LEU A 393 0.35 -7.84 21.82
C LEU A 393 0.61 -6.88 20.65
N VAL A 394 0.65 -5.57 20.92
CA VAL A 394 0.93 -4.54 19.91
C VAL A 394 2.30 -4.75 19.27
N GLU A 395 3.31 -5.06 20.08
CA GLU A 395 4.67 -5.32 19.59
C GLU A 395 4.76 -6.57 18.72
N ASP A 396 4.10 -7.65 19.12
CA ASP A 396 4.11 -8.90 18.37
C ASP A 396 3.37 -8.78 17.03
N ILE A 397 2.25 -8.06 17.00
CA ILE A 397 1.52 -7.78 15.76
C ILE A 397 2.35 -6.89 14.83
N HIS A 398 3.02 -5.86 15.35
CA HIS A 398 3.80 -4.95 14.49
C HIS A 398 4.98 -5.64 13.79
N LYS A 399 5.57 -6.67 14.40
CA LYS A 399 6.62 -7.50 13.80
C LYS A 399 6.14 -8.28 12.56
N MET A 400 4.84 -8.52 12.43
CA MET A 400 4.26 -9.21 11.27
C MET A 400 4.28 -8.33 10.02
N ILE A 401 4.18 -8.95 8.84
CA ILE A 401 4.06 -8.22 7.58
C ILE A 401 2.75 -7.39 7.59
N PRO A 402 2.73 -6.18 7.01
CA PRO A 402 1.58 -5.27 7.10
C PRO A 402 0.23 -5.89 6.71
N LEU A 403 0.22 -6.77 5.70
CA LEU A 403 -0.97 -7.46 5.21
C LEU A 403 -1.58 -8.46 6.21
N GLN A 404 -0.82 -8.93 7.21
CA GLN A 404 -1.28 -9.90 8.22
C GLN A 404 -1.76 -9.23 9.52
N ARG A 405 -1.43 -7.96 9.74
CA ARG A 405 -1.59 -7.33 11.06
C ARG A 405 -3.04 -7.22 11.50
N LEU A 406 -3.95 -6.87 10.58
CA LEU A 406 -5.37 -6.71 10.91
C LEU A 406 -6.02 -8.05 11.27
N ASP A 407 -5.76 -9.10 10.48
CA ASP A 407 -6.28 -10.45 10.75
C ASP A 407 -5.72 -11.03 12.06
N ALA A 408 -4.42 -10.81 12.32
CA ALA A 408 -3.81 -11.19 13.59
C ALA A 408 -4.43 -10.43 14.77
N LEU A 409 -4.70 -9.12 14.60
CA LEU A 409 -5.33 -8.30 15.63
C LEU A 409 -6.76 -8.76 15.92
N GLU A 410 -7.58 -8.98 14.89
CA GLU A 410 -8.95 -9.50 15.03
C GLU A 410 -8.97 -10.88 15.70
N THR A 411 -8.01 -11.75 15.37
CA THR A 411 -7.90 -13.09 15.98
C THR A 411 -7.47 -13.02 17.44
N SER A 412 -6.44 -12.23 17.75
CA SER A 412 -5.86 -12.14 19.10
C SER A 412 -6.72 -11.37 20.08
N THR A 413 -7.63 -10.51 19.61
CA THR A 413 -8.53 -9.72 20.46
C THR A 413 -9.96 -10.27 20.53
N ARG A 414 -10.20 -11.45 19.96
CA ARG A 414 -11.53 -12.06 19.88
C ARG A 414 -12.13 -12.47 21.24
N ALA A 415 -11.29 -12.76 22.22
CA ALA A 415 -11.68 -13.16 23.57
C ALA A 415 -10.63 -12.69 24.58
N GLY A 416 -11.03 -12.46 25.83
CA GLY A 416 -10.14 -12.05 26.92
C GLY A 416 -9.92 -10.55 27.06
N TRP A 417 -10.53 -9.75 26.19
CA TRP A 417 -10.31 -8.30 26.07
C TRP A 417 -11.59 -7.46 26.22
N ASP A 418 -12.76 -8.10 26.32
CA ASP A 418 -13.98 -7.37 26.66
C ASP A 418 -14.02 -6.99 28.14
N LEU A 419 -14.92 -6.09 28.53
CA LEU A 419 -14.90 -5.56 29.89
C LEU A 419 -15.26 -6.62 30.95
N ARG A 420 -16.04 -7.65 30.62
CA ARG A 420 -16.34 -8.74 31.56
C ARG A 420 -15.10 -9.58 31.81
N ASP A 421 -14.43 -10.03 30.75
CA ASP A 421 -13.20 -10.81 30.83
C ASP A 421 -12.09 -10.02 31.56
N ILE A 422 -11.92 -8.73 31.23
CA ILE A 422 -10.96 -7.86 31.91
C ILE A 422 -11.32 -7.70 33.38
N SER A 423 -12.60 -7.51 33.71
CA SER A 423 -13.03 -7.41 35.11
C SER A 423 -12.69 -8.69 35.88
N GLU A 424 -12.95 -9.87 35.32
CA GLU A 424 -12.64 -11.15 35.96
C GLU A 424 -11.14 -11.36 36.16
N ARG A 425 -10.31 -10.89 35.22
CA ARG A 425 -8.85 -10.96 35.32
C ARG A 425 -8.27 -9.99 36.34
N LEU A 426 -8.90 -8.84 36.53
CA LEU A 426 -8.50 -7.88 37.56
C LEU A 426 -8.87 -8.38 38.96
N LEU A 427 -9.95 -9.16 39.10
CA LEU A 427 -10.36 -9.73 40.38
C LEU A 427 -9.30 -10.68 40.93
N THR A 428 -8.73 -10.31 42.08
CA THR A 428 -7.75 -11.17 42.76
C THR A 428 -8.45 -12.12 43.73
N GLU A 429 -9.33 -11.61 44.61
CA GLU A 429 -10.18 -12.38 45.53
C GLU A 429 -11.44 -11.57 45.92
N ARG A 430 -12.50 -12.23 46.45
CA ARG A 430 -13.63 -11.52 47.10
C ARG A 430 -13.27 -11.23 48.56
N PHE A 431 -13.61 -10.05 49.07
CA PHE A 431 -13.49 -9.75 50.50
C PHE A 431 -14.18 -10.84 51.33
N VAL A 432 -13.42 -11.50 52.21
CA VAL A 432 -13.92 -12.52 53.15
C VAL A 432 -14.49 -11.87 54.39
#